data_AF-A0A936LH06-F1
#
_entry.id   AF-A0A936LH06-F1
#
_cell.length_a   1.000
_cell.length_b   1.000
_cell.length_c   1.000
_cell.angle_alpha   90.00
_cell.angle_beta   90.00
_cell.angle_gamma   90.00
#
_symmetry.space_group_name_H-M   'P 1'
#
loop_
_entity.id
_entity.type
_entity.pdbx_description
1 polymer ?
#
loop_
_entity_poly.entity_id
_entity_poly.type
_entity_poly.pdbx_seq_one_letter_code
_entity_poly.pdbx_strand_id
1 'polypeptide(L)'
;MGEFLNIHQRVPSPSERVCTEVCAAARALDLKEFDYFRLAYRRWFGQQPHEHALEATFVDYMLRQVVPPWVRHLNRIVLEQHGDGSLDPEALGAGRYRDRMRCHPRGRLYVSLMMAAWLVLFSTLLLDVSRPSAPVAMQPGCSETSGSPFFDSWVRMIAGKDAAPCTRPPIDRRRPM
;
A
#
# COMPACT_ATOMS: atom_id res chain seq x y z
N MET A 1 10.05 -1.86 53.25
CA MET A 1 9.13 -2.12 52.12
C MET A 1 8.76 -0.78 51.52
N GLY A 2 9.26 -0.33 50.39
CA GLY A 2 10.22 -0.85 49.43
C GLY A 2 10.40 0.27 48.40
N GLU A 3 11.62 0.77 48.28
CA GLU A 3 12.05 1.71 47.24
C GLU A 3 11.87 1.08 45.86
N PHE A 4 10.87 1.51 45.08
CA PHE A 4 10.68 1.08 43.68
C PHE A 4 10.06 2.19 42.83
N LEU A 5 10.64 3.40 42.84
CA LEU A 5 10.14 4.49 42.00
C LEU A 5 11.23 5.48 41.59
N ASN A 6 12.31 5.00 40.96
CA ASN A 6 13.12 5.88 40.09
C ASN A 6 14.11 5.13 39.19
N ILE A 7 13.62 4.49 38.13
CA ILE A 7 14.50 4.03 37.05
C ILE A 7 13.85 4.47 35.73
N HIS A 8 14.52 5.40 35.03
CA HIS A 8 14.26 5.90 33.66
C HIS A 8 13.33 7.09 33.41
N GLN A 9 13.37 8.16 34.21
CA GLN A 9 13.10 9.49 33.62
C GLN A 9 14.38 9.98 32.92
N ARG A 10 14.65 9.43 31.73
CA ARG A 10 15.79 9.85 30.90
C ARG A 10 15.49 11.26 30.40
N VAL A 11 16.16 12.26 30.97
CA VAL A 11 16.10 13.63 30.46
C VAL A 11 16.63 13.59 29.01
N PRO A 12 15.79 13.89 27.99
CA PRO A 12 16.20 13.76 26.61
C PRO A 12 17.37 14.72 26.34
N SER A 13 18.35 14.22 25.61
CA SER A 13 19.52 15.00 25.20
C SER A 13 19.09 16.22 24.37
N PRO A 14 19.88 17.29 24.31
CA PRO A 14 19.51 18.50 23.58
C PRO A 14 19.16 18.22 22.11
N SER A 15 19.83 17.27 21.45
CA SER A 15 19.56 16.90 20.06
C SER A 15 18.23 16.14 19.90
N GLU A 16 17.92 15.22 20.81
CA GLU A 16 16.64 14.49 20.81
C GLU A 16 15.46 15.46 20.96
N ARG A 17 15.56 16.43 21.87
CA ARG A 17 14.52 17.45 22.07
C ARG A 17 14.24 18.23 20.78
N VAL A 18 15.29 18.72 20.13
CA VAL A 18 15.14 19.53 18.91
C VAL A 18 14.51 18.70 17.78
N CYS A 19 14.84 17.41 17.64
CA CYS A 19 14.16 16.54 16.67
C CYS A 19 12.68 16.35 17.02
N THR A 20 12.36 16.10 18.29
CA THR A 20 10.95 15.96 18.71
C THR A 20 10.12 17.21 18.47
N GLU A 21 10.72 18.39 18.65
CA GLU A 21 10.09 19.68 18.37
C GLU A 21 9.80 19.84 16.87
N VAL A 22 10.76 19.52 16.00
CA VAL A 22 10.56 19.55 14.54
C VAL A 22 9.44 18.59 14.12
N CYS A 23 9.43 17.37 14.65
CA CYS A 23 8.35 16.41 14.42
C CYS A 23 7.00 16.92 14.93
N ALA A 24 6.97 17.65 16.05
CA ALA A 24 5.74 18.24 16.60
C ALA A 24 5.23 19.39 15.73
N ALA A 25 6.11 20.30 15.30
CA ALA A 25 5.78 21.40 14.40
C ALA A 25 5.30 20.92 13.02
N ALA A 26 5.96 19.91 12.44
CA ALA A 26 5.52 19.31 11.18
C ALA A 26 4.11 18.70 11.30
N ARG A 27 3.83 17.99 12.41
CA ARG A 27 2.50 17.44 12.71
C ARG A 27 1.44 18.52 12.91
N ALA A 28 1.77 19.62 13.59
CA ALA A 28 0.86 20.74 13.77
C ALA A 28 0.40 21.36 12.43
N LEU A 29 1.26 21.31 11.40
CA LEU A 29 0.96 21.79 10.05
C LEU A 29 0.40 20.71 9.11
N ASP A 30 0.23 19.47 9.57
CA ASP A 30 -0.18 18.33 8.75
C ASP A 30 0.74 18.12 7.53
N LEU A 31 2.06 18.22 7.77
CA LEU A 31 3.11 18.06 6.77
C LEU A 31 3.99 16.85 7.08
N LYS A 32 4.55 16.23 6.04
CA LYS A 32 5.71 15.35 6.21
C LYS A 32 6.92 16.17 6.65
N GLU A 33 7.83 15.57 7.39
CA GLU A 33 9.07 16.23 7.83
C GLU A 33 9.89 16.77 6.65
N PHE A 34 9.99 16.00 5.56
CA PHE A 34 10.68 16.47 4.35
C PHE A 34 10.00 17.69 3.71
N ASP A 35 8.67 17.71 3.66
CA ASP A 35 7.91 18.86 3.15
C ASP A 35 8.00 20.07 4.07
N TYR A 36 8.10 19.85 5.38
CA TYR A 36 8.39 20.89 6.36
C TYR A 36 9.77 21.54 6.12
N PHE A 37 10.79 20.73 5.79
CA PHE A 37 12.10 21.26 5.38
C PHE A 37 11.99 22.06 4.08
N ARG A 38 11.21 21.58 3.11
CA ARG A 38 10.96 22.28 1.84
C ARG A 38 10.28 23.63 2.07
N LEU A 39 9.35 23.69 3.02
CA LEU A 39 8.67 24.91 3.46
C LEU A 39 9.64 25.89 4.13
N ALA A 40 10.41 25.43 5.11
CA ALA A 40 11.35 26.26 5.85
C ALA A 40 12.45 26.83 4.94
N TYR A 41 12.98 26.03 4.02
CA TYR A 41 13.95 26.50 3.03
C TYR A 41 13.36 27.61 2.17
N ARG A 42 12.16 27.39 1.62
CA ARG A 42 11.49 28.38 0.78
C ARG A 42 11.21 29.68 1.52
N ARG A 43 10.84 29.61 2.79
CA ARG A 43 10.57 30.80 3.61
C ARG A 43 11.84 31.59 3.92
N TRP A 44 12.96 30.89 4.12
CA TRP A 44 14.24 31.54 4.43
C TRP A 44 14.92 32.13 3.20
N PHE A 45 15.00 31.37 2.10
CA PHE A 45 15.73 31.75 0.89
C PHE A 45 14.85 32.39 -0.19
N GLY A 46 13.53 32.35 -0.04
CA GLY A 46 12.58 32.88 -1.03
C GLY A 46 12.45 32.05 -2.31
N GLN A 47 13.23 30.97 -2.46
CA GLN A 47 13.32 30.15 -3.67
C GLN A 47 12.92 28.70 -3.42
N GLN A 48 12.56 27.97 -4.47
CA GLN A 48 12.38 26.53 -4.35
C GLN A 48 13.73 25.83 -4.16
N PRO A 49 13.84 24.90 -3.20
CA PRO A 49 15.08 24.15 -3.01
C PRO A 49 15.37 23.26 -4.20
N HIS A 50 16.65 23.17 -4.57
CA HIS A 50 17.14 22.09 -5.42
C HIS A 50 17.01 20.77 -4.65
N GLU A 51 16.33 19.78 -5.23
CA GLU A 51 15.89 18.56 -4.53
C GLU A 51 17.06 17.80 -3.89
N HIS A 52 18.14 17.59 -4.66
CA HIS A 52 19.33 16.91 -4.14
C HIS A 52 20.02 17.63 -2.98
N ALA A 53 20.06 18.97 -2.99
CA ALA A 53 20.70 19.73 -1.91
C ALA A 53 19.87 19.67 -0.61
N LEU A 54 18.54 19.69 -0.75
CA LEU A 54 17.63 19.54 0.38
C LEU A 54 17.68 18.12 0.94
N GLU A 55 17.70 17.10 0.08
CA GLU A 55 17.84 15.70 0.47
C GLU A 55 19.13 15.46 1.25
N ALA A 56 20.27 15.96 0.77
CA ALA A 56 21.54 15.84 1.50
C ALA A 56 21.46 16.44 2.91
N THR A 57 20.83 17.61 3.03
CA THR A 57 20.64 18.28 4.33
C THR A 57 19.66 17.51 5.22
N PHE A 58 18.61 16.94 4.64
CA PHE A 58 17.61 16.15 5.35
C PHE A 58 18.17 14.82 5.85
N VAL A 59 19.00 14.15 5.04
CA VAL A 59 19.71 12.92 5.45
C VAL A 59 20.66 13.22 6.59
N ASP A 60 21.40 14.33 6.54
CA ASP A 60 22.28 14.73 7.64
C ASP A 60 21.51 15.00 8.94
N TYR A 61 20.33 15.64 8.84
CA TYR A 61 19.39 15.78 9.96
C TYR A 61 18.95 14.42 10.52
N MET A 62 18.51 13.50 9.67
CA MET A 62 18.02 12.18 10.10
C MET A 62 19.11 11.34 10.77
N LEU A 63 20.36 11.43 10.28
CA LEU A 63 21.48 10.62 10.78
C LEU A 63 22.16 11.25 11.99
N ARG A 64 22.38 12.57 11.97
CA ARG A 64 23.16 13.28 12.99
C ARG A 64 22.31 14.05 13.99
N GLN A 65 20.99 14.11 13.79
CA GLN A 65 20.07 14.91 14.60
C GLN A 65 20.43 16.41 14.63
N VAL A 66 21.12 16.90 13.58
CA VAL A 66 21.51 18.30 13.46
C VAL A 66 20.45 19.04 12.67
N VAL A 67 19.68 19.88 13.36
CA VAL A 67 18.65 20.71 12.73
C VAL A 67 19.27 21.98 12.13
N PRO A 68 19.07 22.25 10.82
CA PRO A 68 19.59 23.45 10.19
C PRO A 68 19.01 24.74 10.80
N PRO A 69 19.75 25.87 10.79
CA PRO A 69 19.31 27.12 11.41
C PRO A 69 17.97 27.64 10.88
N TRP A 70 17.73 27.50 9.56
CA TRP A 70 16.48 27.93 8.92
C TRP A 70 15.27 27.08 9.36
N VAL A 71 15.46 25.78 9.63
CA VAL A 71 14.42 24.92 10.22
C VAL A 71 14.14 25.33 11.66
N ARG A 72 15.20 25.58 12.46
CA ARG A 72 15.04 26.03 13.86
C ARG A 72 14.25 27.33 13.94
N HIS A 73 14.51 28.25 13.01
CA HIS A 73 13.78 29.51 12.95
C HIS A 73 12.28 29.29 12.66
N LEU A 74 11.95 28.45 11.67
CA LEU A 74 10.54 28.12 11.40
C LEU A 74 9.90 27.40 12.59
N ASN A 75 10.62 26.48 13.23
CA ASN A 75 10.15 25.71 14.38
C ASN A 75 9.72 26.62 15.53
N ARG A 76 10.53 27.64 15.85
CA ARG A 76 10.19 28.63 16.87
C ARG A 76 8.87 29.36 16.55
N ILE A 77 8.72 29.84 15.31
CA ILE A 77 7.51 30.55 14.87
C ILE A 77 6.27 29.64 14.98
N VAL A 78 6.38 28.39 14.54
CA VAL A 78 5.27 27.43 14.54
C VAL A 78 4.87 27.07 15.97
N LEU A 79 5.84 26.82 16.86
CA LEU A 79 5.55 26.49 18.26
C LEU A 79 4.96 27.67 19.03
N GLU A 80 5.43 28.90 18.79
CA GLU A 80 4.84 30.13 19.35
C GLU A 80 3.37 30.27 18.91
N GLN A 81 3.10 30.21 17.60
CA GLN A 81 1.73 30.32 17.06
C GLN A 81 0.81 29.17 17.48
N HIS A 82 1.36 27.96 17.63
CA HIS A 82 0.60 26.80 18.09
C HIS A 82 0.23 26.93 19.57
N GLY A 83 1.14 27.44 20.41
CA GLY A 83 0.85 27.73 21.82
C GLY A 83 -0.23 28.80 22.00
N ASP A 84 -0.23 29.81 21.14
CA ASP A 84 -1.21 30.91 21.16
C ASP A 84 -2.55 30.54 20.48
N GLY A 85 -2.67 29.34 19.90
CA GLY A 85 -3.86 28.91 19.14
C GLY A 85 -4.10 29.69 17.84
N SER A 86 -3.12 30.49 17.39
CA SER A 86 -3.19 31.36 16.20
C SER A 86 -2.54 30.75 14.96
N LEU A 87 -2.22 29.45 15.01
CA LEU A 87 -1.56 28.74 13.91
C LEU A 87 -2.42 28.75 12.66
N ASP A 88 -2.05 29.58 11.69
CA ASP A 88 -2.61 29.58 10.34
C ASP A 88 -1.65 28.89 9.36
N PRO A 89 -1.92 27.65 8.95
CA PRO A 89 -1.11 26.92 7.99
C PRO A 89 -1.06 27.60 6.62
N GLU A 90 -2.09 28.34 6.24
CA GLU A 90 -2.15 29.00 4.93
C GLU A 90 -1.27 30.24 4.89
N ALA A 91 -1.30 31.09 5.93
CA ALA A 91 -0.38 32.21 6.07
C ALA A 91 1.10 31.77 6.13
N LEU A 92 1.36 30.58 6.67
CA LEU A 92 2.71 29.99 6.65
C LEU A 92 3.12 29.44 5.28
N GLY A 93 2.17 29.24 4.36
CA GLY A 93 2.40 28.68 3.04
C GLY A 93 2.42 27.15 3.00
N ALA A 94 1.92 26.49 4.05
CA ALA A 94 1.88 25.02 4.17
C ALA A 94 0.88 24.38 3.19
N GLY A 95 -0.17 25.10 2.77
CA GLY A 95 -1.23 24.57 1.90
C GLY A 95 -0.72 23.87 0.64
N ARG A 96 0.28 24.45 -0.05
CA ARG A 96 0.87 23.87 -1.26
C ARG A 96 1.53 22.51 -1.05
N TYR A 97 2.00 22.25 0.16
CA TYR A 97 2.67 20.99 0.51
C TYR A 97 1.68 19.97 1.06
N ARG A 98 0.59 20.41 1.72
CA ARG A 98 -0.51 19.54 2.17
C ARG A 98 -1.24 18.87 1.01
N ASP A 99 -1.40 19.57 -0.12
CA ASP A 99 -2.09 18.99 -1.29
C ASP A 99 -1.35 17.78 -1.88
N ARG A 100 -0.02 17.73 -1.73
CA ARG A 100 0.80 16.58 -2.13
C ARG A 100 0.58 15.35 -1.24
N MET A 101 0.14 15.56 0.00
CA MET A 101 -0.14 14.51 0.99
C MET A 101 -1.49 13.82 0.74
N ARG A 102 -2.40 14.46 -0.01
CA ARG A 102 -3.70 13.88 -0.32
C ARG A 102 -3.51 12.68 -1.25
N CYS A 103 -3.47 11.48 -0.66
CA CYS A 103 -3.61 10.23 -1.39
C CYS A 103 -4.86 10.33 -2.26
N HIS A 104 -4.68 10.19 -3.57
CA HIS A 104 -5.76 10.36 -4.52
C HIS A 104 -6.89 9.36 -4.18
N PRO A 105 -8.14 9.81 -3.94
CA PRO A 105 -9.24 8.95 -3.48
C PRO A 105 -9.48 7.69 -4.34
N ARG A 106 -9.10 7.72 -5.61
CA ARG A 106 -9.22 6.58 -6.53
C ARG A 106 -8.20 5.48 -6.27
N GLY A 107 -7.09 5.76 -5.59
CA GLY A 107 -6.06 4.76 -5.29
C GLY A 107 -6.59 3.60 -4.44
N ARG A 108 -7.40 3.90 -3.41
CA ARG A 108 -8.03 2.86 -2.57
C ARG A 108 -9.04 2.00 -3.36
N LEU A 109 -9.78 2.61 -4.28
CA LEU A 109 -10.73 1.90 -5.16
C LEU A 109 -10.01 0.93 -6.12
N TYR A 110 -8.89 1.34 -6.72
CA TYR A 110 -8.11 0.46 -7.59
C TYR A 110 -7.48 -0.70 -6.81
N VAL A 111 -6.94 -0.44 -5.61
CA VAL A 111 -6.36 -1.48 -4.74
C VAL A 111 -7.45 -2.48 -4.30
N SER A 112 -8.63 -2.01 -3.92
CA SER A 112 -9.72 -2.90 -3.52
C SER A 112 -10.24 -3.74 -4.69
N LEU A 113 -10.36 -3.15 -5.89
CA LEU A 113 -10.75 -3.88 -7.10
C LEU A 113 -9.73 -4.96 -7.48
N MET A 114 -8.43 -4.62 -7.42
CA MET A 114 -7.36 -5.57 -7.71
C MET A 114 -7.34 -6.74 -6.71
N MET A 115 -7.51 -6.45 -5.42
CA MET A 115 -7.54 -7.48 -4.39
C MET A 115 -8.77 -8.40 -4.54
N ALA A 116 -9.95 -7.83 -4.85
CA ALA A 116 -11.16 -8.60 -5.10
C ALA A 116 -11.01 -9.51 -6.34
N ALA A 117 -10.46 -8.99 -7.44
CA ALA A 117 -10.21 -9.78 -8.65
C ALA A 117 -9.23 -10.94 -8.37
N TRP A 118 -8.15 -10.67 -7.61
CA TRP A 118 -7.19 -11.69 -7.19
C TRP A 118 -7.81 -12.75 -6.28
N LEU A 119 -8.65 -12.35 -5.32
CA LEU A 119 -9.37 -13.29 -4.45
C LEU A 119 -10.31 -14.18 -5.24
N VAL A 120 -11.03 -13.65 -6.23
CA VAL A 120 -11.91 -14.44 -7.10
C VAL A 120 -11.09 -15.44 -7.91
N LEU A 121 -10.03 -14.99 -8.58
CA LEU A 121 -9.14 -15.87 -9.34
C LEU A 121 -8.55 -16.98 -8.47
N PHE A 122 -8.03 -16.62 -7.29
CA PHE A 122 -7.44 -17.58 -6.36
C PHE A 122 -8.46 -18.58 -5.83
N SER A 123 -9.69 -18.12 -5.52
CA SER A 123 -10.78 -18.99 -5.11
C SER A 123 -11.18 -19.97 -6.22
N THR A 124 -11.22 -19.54 -7.49
CA THR A 124 -11.50 -20.45 -8.60
C THR A 124 -10.44 -21.54 -8.75
N LEU A 125 -9.16 -21.19 -8.57
CA LEU A 125 -8.03 -22.12 -8.66
C LEU A 125 -8.05 -23.14 -7.51
N LEU A 126 -8.35 -22.69 -6.29
CA LEU A 126 -8.51 -23.59 -5.14
C LEU A 126 -9.70 -24.54 -5.28
N LEU A 127 -10.82 -24.06 -5.83
CA LEU A 127 -12.00 -24.90 -6.08
C LEU A 127 -11.76 -25.94 -7.19
N ASP A 128 -10.85 -25.68 -8.12
CA ASP A 128 -10.46 -26.64 -9.16
C ASP A 128 -9.54 -27.73 -8.60
N VAL A 129 -8.54 -27.36 -7.80
CA VAL A 129 -7.63 -28.31 -7.13
C VAL A 129 -8.36 -29.17 -6.08
N SER A 130 -9.34 -28.60 -5.38
CA SER A 130 -10.04 -29.27 -4.28
C SER A 130 -11.20 -30.16 -4.73
N ARG A 131 -11.62 -30.08 -5.99
CA ARG A 131 -12.55 -31.08 -6.55
C ARG A 131 -11.71 -32.29 -6.92
N PRO A 132 -11.78 -33.42 -6.18
CA PRO A 132 -11.24 -34.66 -6.70
C PRO A 132 -11.94 -34.87 -8.04
N SER A 133 -11.16 -34.95 -9.13
CA SER A 133 -11.67 -35.44 -10.40
C SER A 133 -12.43 -36.71 -10.07
N ALA A 134 -13.75 -36.69 -10.19
CA ALA A 134 -14.53 -37.91 -10.09
C ALA A 134 -13.82 -38.91 -11.01
N PRO A 135 -13.64 -40.19 -10.61
CA PRO A 135 -13.06 -41.17 -11.49
C PRO A 135 -14.01 -41.32 -12.69
N VAL A 136 -13.82 -40.47 -13.69
CA VAL A 136 -14.34 -40.67 -15.03
C VAL A 136 -13.56 -41.89 -15.45
N ALA A 137 -14.21 -43.05 -15.31
CA ALA A 137 -13.70 -44.29 -15.85
C ALA A 137 -13.32 -43.98 -17.29
N MET A 138 -12.02 -43.95 -17.56
CA MET A 138 -11.43 -43.76 -18.87
C MET A 138 -11.99 -44.87 -19.74
N GLN A 139 -13.11 -44.64 -20.41
CA GLN A 139 -13.59 -45.56 -21.42
C GLN A 139 -12.70 -45.33 -22.64
N PRO A 140 -11.95 -46.35 -23.09
CA PRO A 140 -11.11 -46.21 -24.26
C PRO A 140 -12.01 -45.91 -25.46
N GLY A 141 -11.88 -44.70 -26.03
CA GLY A 141 -12.60 -44.27 -27.23
C GLY A 141 -13.40 -42.97 -27.13
N CYS A 142 -13.49 -42.32 -25.97
CA CYS A 142 -14.15 -41.00 -25.83
C CYS A 142 -13.17 -39.98 -25.24
N SER A 143 -12.47 -39.24 -26.07
CA SER A 143 -11.55 -38.17 -25.65
C SER A 143 -12.08 -36.80 -26.10
N GLU A 144 -13.11 -36.29 -25.44
CA GLU A 144 -13.56 -34.90 -25.60
C GLU A 144 -14.00 -34.27 -24.26
N THR A 145 -13.25 -34.54 -23.18
CA THR A 145 -13.39 -33.77 -21.93
C THR A 145 -12.01 -33.27 -21.50
N SER A 146 -11.90 -31.96 -21.24
CA SER A 146 -10.63 -31.30 -20.92
C SER A 146 -10.12 -31.60 -19.51
N GLY A 147 -10.84 -32.44 -18.75
CA GLY A 147 -10.48 -32.80 -17.37
C GLY A 147 -10.79 -31.73 -16.32
N SER A 148 -11.24 -30.52 -16.71
CA SER A 148 -11.67 -29.48 -15.77
C SER A 148 -13.14 -29.10 -15.98
N PRO A 149 -14.00 -29.24 -14.95
CA PRO A 149 -15.43 -29.00 -15.07
C PRO A 149 -15.77 -27.53 -15.33
N PHE A 150 -14.86 -26.60 -14.98
CA PHE A 150 -15.01 -25.18 -15.25
C PHE A 150 -14.91 -24.86 -16.76
N PHE A 151 -13.88 -25.38 -17.45
CA PHE A 151 -13.72 -25.14 -18.88
C PHE A 151 -14.82 -25.83 -19.69
N ASP A 152 -15.22 -27.05 -19.30
CA ASP A 152 -16.32 -27.74 -19.96
C ASP A 152 -17.64 -26.94 -19.83
N SER A 153 -17.89 -26.30 -18.68
CA SER A 153 -19.04 -25.42 -18.48
C SER A 153 -18.97 -24.14 -19.33
N TRP A 154 -17.79 -23.52 -19.45
CA TRP A 154 -17.61 -22.32 -20.26
C TRP A 154 -17.69 -22.61 -21.76
N VAL A 155 -17.13 -23.73 -22.21
CA VAL A 155 -17.24 -24.20 -23.60
C VAL A 155 -18.71 -24.47 -23.94
N ARG A 156 -19.48 -25.11 -23.05
CA ARG A 156 -20.93 -25.27 -23.25
C ARG A 156 -21.64 -23.92 -23.40
N MET A 157 -21.26 -22.95 -22.56
CA MET A 157 -21.92 -21.64 -22.53
C MET A 157 -21.56 -20.74 -23.73
N ILE A 158 -20.31 -20.80 -24.22
CA ILE A 158 -19.87 -20.03 -25.40
C ILE A 158 -20.21 -20.75 -26.71
N ALA A 159 -19.91 -22.04 -26.82
CA ALA A 159 -19.98 -22.77 -28.08
C ALA A 159 -21.37 -23.35 -28.36
N GLY A 160 -22.28 -23.38 -27.37
CA GLY A 160 -23.66 -23.84 -27.52
C GLY A 160 -23.81 -25.30 -27.97
N LYS A 161 -22.74 -26.09 -27.89
CA LYS A 161 -22.75 -27.51 -28.26
C LYS A 161 -22.74 -28.38 -27.01
N ASP A 162 -23.76 -29.21 -26.89
CA ASP A 162 -23.70 -30.37 -26.01
C ASP A 162 -22.66 -31.34 -26.56
N ALA A 163 -21.80 -31.87 -25.68
CA ALA A 163 -20.95 -33.00 -26.03
C ALA A 163 -21.88 -34.12 -26.53
N ALA A 164 -21.70 -34.54 -27.79
CA ALA A 164 -22.60 -35.47 -28.44
C ALA A 164 -22.80 -36.74 -27.58
N PRO A 165 -24.03 -37.26 -27.44
CA PRO A 165 -24.25 -38.48 -26.68
C PRO A 165 -23.45 -39.62 -27.31
N CYS A 166 -22.60 -40.25 -26.50
CA CYS A 166 -21.79 -41.39 -26.89
C CYS A 166 -22.70 -42.50 -27.40
N THR A 167 -22.78 -42.65 -28.73
CA THR A 167 -23.41 -43.82 -29.34
C THR A 167 -22.40 -44.95 -29.29
N ARG A 168 -22.67 -45.96 -28.45
CA ARG A 168 -21.87 -47.20 -28.44
C ARG A 168 -21.80 -47.73 -29.88
N PRO A 169 -20.62 -48.08 -30.41
CA PRO A 169 -20.57 -48.83 -31.66
C PRO A 169 -21.28 -50.17 -31.46
N PRO A 170 -22.06 -50.65 -32.46
CA PRO A 170 -22.76 -51.92 -32.34
C PRO A 170 -21.74 -53.04 -32.12
N ILE A 171 -21.99 -53.87 -31.10
CA ILE A 171 -21.18 -55.04 -30.77
C ILE A 171 -21.26 -56.02 -31.96
N ASP A 172 -20.19 -56.09 -32.76
CA ASP A 172 -20.05 -57.11 -33.80
C ASP A 172 -19.71 -58.45 -33.15
N ARG A 173 -20.71 -59.35 -33.07
CA ARG A 173 -20.58 -60.71 -32.53
C ARG A 173 -19.84 -61.68 -33.48
N ARG A 174 -19.25 -61.25 -34.60
CA ARG A 174 -18.60 -62.14 -35.57
C ARG A 174 -17.07 -62.10 -35.56
N ARG A 175 -16.43 -62.36 -34.41
CA ARG A 175 -15.05 -62.85 -34.40
C ARG A 175 -14.93 -64.12 -33.54
N PRO A 176 -14.66 -65.30 -34.14
CA PRO A 176 -14.09 -66.42 -33.40
C PRO A 176 -12.61 -66.16 -33.10
N MET A 177 -12.14 -66.82 -32.04
CA MET A 177 -10.76 -66.80 -31.51
C MET A 177 -9.69 -67.13 -32.55
#